data_AF-A0A7C5QQZ2-F1
#
_entry.id   AF-A0A7C5QQZ2-F1
#
_cell.length_a   1.000
_cell.length_b   1.000
_cell.length_c   1.000
_cell.angle_alpha   90.00
_cell.angle_beta   90.00
_cell.angle_gamma   90.00
#
_symmetry.space_group_name_H-M   'P 1'
#
loop_
_entity.id
_entity.type
_entity.pdbx_description
1 polymer ?
#
loop_
_entity_poly.entity_id
_entity_poly.type
_entity_poly.pdbx_seq_one_letter_code
_entity_poly.pdbx_strand_id
1 'polypeptide(L)'
;MNVAAGCEHGSLTVGEALRQGAERLAAAGIDEARFDAEVLLAYALGASRAYLYGHPERCLGPEEEAAWQSALTRRERREPVAYIVGSRGFYGLDLAVDRRVLVPRPETELVVERVLAFAARQPVRVVWDVGTGSGALALAIARNLPQARVVASDVSRGALQVAAENRHRLGLEDRVELVEGDLLRGARGPVDVVVANLPYLRSEEYLGAMPEVSQYEPRLALDGGPGGLELVERLLAEAAALSPRPALLLLEIGAEQGADAAALARTYFPDRAVALRRDLAGLDRVVEVASRLPDPGETGAGEAVTWILPAGDPAAIALAAEALRRGEVVALPTDTVYGLGAAVFHEAAVQALYEIKGRPEAKAIPLLLADVAEVAQVAADVPPAARRLMARFWPGPLTLVLPARPEVPAVVRAGGATVAVRVPDYAAARALMAAVGAPLAVTSANRSGAPEALTADQVLKQLGSRLRWVLDGGRSPGGQASTVVDVAVEPPIILRHGAIPDEAIEPLVQEGTRGARPRVE
;
A
#
# COMPACT_ATOMS: atom_id res chain seq x y z
N MET A 1 10.53 -11.81 -61.78
CA MET A 1 11.87 -12.35 -61.45
C MET A 1 12.60 -11.30 -60.66
N ASN A 2 12.61 -11.43 -59.33
CA ASN A 2 13.54 -10.71 -58.46
C ASN A 2 14.20 -11.81 -57.63
N VAL A 3 15.45 -12.10 -57.96
CA VAL A 3 16.27 -13.10 -57.27
C VAL A 3 16.53 -12.52 -55.89
N ALA A 4 15.98 -13.15 -54.84
CA ALA A 4 16.45 -12.91 -53.48
C ALA A 4 17.96 -13.21 -53.51
N ALA A 5 18.79 -12.19 -53.31
CA ALA A 5 20.20 -12.37 -53.09
C ALA A 5 20.33 -13.22 -51.82
N GLY A 6 20.56 -14.53 -52.00
CA GLY A 6 20.86 -15.41 -50.88
C GLY A 6 22.09 -14.88 -50.16
N CYS A 7 22.09 -14.96 -48.83
CA CYS A 7 23.25 -14.59 -48.04
C CYS A 7 24.50 -15.32 -48.56
N GLU A 8 25.65 -14.66 -48.49
CA GLU A 8 26.92 -15.32 -48.78
C GLU A 8 27.05 -16.59 -47.94
N HIS A 9 27.66 -17.65 -48.49
CA HIS A 9 27.65 -18.99 -47.89
C HIS A 9 28.08 -18.95 -46.41
N GLY A 10 27.11 -19.17 -45.50
CA GLY A 10 27.33 -19.25 -44.06
C GLY A 10 26.82 -18.06 -43.23
N SER A 11 26.40 -16.95 -43.85
CA SER A 11 25.81 -15.81 -43.12
C SER A 11 24.33 -16.07 -42.79
N LEU A 12 23.94 -15.78 -41.54
CA LEU A 12 22.56 -15.88 -41.07
C LEU A 12 21.73 -14.68 -41.52
N THR A 13 20.48 -14.91 -41.87
CA THR A 13 19.48 -13.83 -41.95
C THR A 13 19.06 -13.37 -40.55
N VAL A 14 18.53 -12.15 -40.43
CA VAL A 14 17.94 -11.63 -39.19
C VAL A 14 16.88 -12.58 -38.64
N GLY A 15 16.01 -13.12 -39.49
CA GLY A 15 14.98 -14.08 -39.09
C GLY A 15 15.57 -15.37 -38.53
N GLU A 16 16.62 -15.91 -39.14
CA GLU A 16 17.33 -17.10 -38.66
C GLU A 16 18.07 -16.83 -37.35
N ALA A 17 18.78 -15.70 -37.24
CA ALA A 17 19.48 -15.29 -36.03
C ALA A 17 18.50 -15.14 -34.85
N LEU A 18 17.35 -14.49 -35.04
CA LEU A 18 16.32 -14.39 -34.00
C LEU A 18 15.78 -15.74 -33.54
N ARG A 19 15.54 -16.66 -34.48
CA ARG A 19 15.06 -18.00 -34.15
C ARG A 19 16.13 -18.77 -33.36
N GLN A 20 17.36 -18.81 -33.86
CA GLN A 20 18.47 -19.51 -33.21
C GLN A 20 18.80 -18.93 -31.83
N GLY A 21 18.81 -17.60 -31.70
CA GLY A 21 19.04 -16.93 -30.42
C GLY A 21 17.97 -17.27 -29.39
N ALA A 22 16.69 -17.24 -29.78
CA ALA A 22 15.60 -17.60 -28.89
C ALA A 22 15.67 -19.08 -28.45
N GLU A 23 15.93 -20.00 -29.39
CA GLU A 23 16.10 -21.42 -29.08
C GLU A 23 17.28 -21.65 -28.11
N ARG A 24 18.41 -20.98 -28.35
CA ARG A 24 19.61 -21.07 -27.51
C ARG A 24 19.38 -20.54 -26.09
N LEU A 25 18.76 -19.37 -25.94
CA LEU A 25 18.45 -18.81 -24.63
C LEU A 25 17.40 -19.63 -23.88
N ALA A 26 16.39 -20.16 -24.58
CA ALA A 26 15.40 -21.05 -23.98
C ALA A 26 16.06 -22.34 -23.46
N ALA A 27 17.01 -22.92 -24.22
CA ALA A 27 17.78 -24.09 -23.79
C ALA A 27 18.67 -23.79 -22.55
N ALA A 28 19.08 -22.54 -22.35
CA ALA A 28 19.79 -22.08 -21.15
C ALA A 28 18.86 -21.78 -19.95
N GLY A 29 17.54 -21.97 -20.11
CA GLY A 29 16.52 -21.74 -19.07
C GLY A 29 16.20 -20.26 -18.84
N ILE A 30 16.32 -19.42 -19.86
CA ILE A 30 15.90 -18.01 -19.82
C ILE A 30 14.41 -17.94 -20.15
N ASP A 31 13.59 -17.42 -19.24
CA ASP A 31 12.12 -17.39 -19.40
C ASP A 31 11.68 -16.49 -20.57
N GLU A 32 12.28 -15.30 -20.69
CA GLU A 32 11.99 -14.33 -21.76
C GLU A 32 12.90 -14.49 -22.99
N ALA A 33 13.33 -15.72 -23.29
CA ALA A 33 14.35 -16.03 -24.31
C ALA A 33 14.14 -15.34 -25.66
N ARG A 34 12.90 -15.29 -26.16
CA ARG A 34 12.60 -14.65 -27.45
C ARG A 34 12.77 -13.13 -27.39
N PHE A 35 12.28 -12.51 -26.34
CA PHE A 35 12.39 -11.06 -26.14
C PHE A 35 13.85 -10.66 -25.96
N ASP A 36 14.60 -11.40 -25.14
CA ASP A 36 16.04 -11.19 -24.94
C ASP A 36 16.80 -11.31 -26.27
N ALA A 37 16.53 -12.35 -27.07
CA ALA A 37 17.16 -12.51 -28.38
C ALA A 37 16.90 -11.32 -29.32
N GLU A 38 15.69 -10.76 -29.30
CA GLU A 38 15.34 -9.57 -30.09
C GLU A 38 16.11 -8.33 -29.64
N VAL A 39 16.21 -8.10 -28.34
CA VAL A 39 16.94 -6.95 -27.79
C VAL A 39 18.44 -7.06 -28.08
N LEU A 40 19.02 -8.24 -27.89
CA LEU A 40 20.45 -8.47 -28.12
C LEU A 40 20.82 -8.40 -29.61
N LEU A 41 19.98 -8.90 -30.51
CA LEU A 41 20.20 -8.76 -31.94
C LEU A 41 20.03 -7.31 -32.40
N ALA A 42 19.01 -6.60 -31.91
CA ALA A 42 18.82 -5.18 -32.21
C ALA A 42 20.06 -4.36 -31.80
N TYR A 43 20.59 -4.63 -30.60
CA TYR A 43 21.83 -4.04 -30.09
C TYR A 43 23.03 -4.35 -31.00
N ALA A 44 23.24 -5.62 -31.38
CA ALA A 44 24.36 -6.02 -32.23
C ALA A 44 24.34 -5.35 -33.62
N LEU A 45 23.15 -5.07 -34.15
CA LEU A 45 22.94 -4.45 -35.47
C LEU A 45 22.89 -2.91 -35.42
N GLY A 46 22.91 -2.30 -34.24
CA GLY A 46 22.67 -0.87 -34.07
C GLY A 46 21.29 -0.43 -34.60
N ALA A 47 20.29 -1.31 -34.51
CA ALA A 47 18.97 -1.15 -35.12
C ALA A 47 17.84 -1.20 -34.08
N SER A 48 16.63 -0.81 -34.48
CA SER A 48 15.44 -0.96 -33.63
C SER A 48 14.87 -2.37 -33.73
N ARG A 49 14.11 -2.81 -32.72
CA ARG A 49 13.36 -4.08 -32.80
C ARG A 49 12.38 -4.10 -33.98
N ALA A 50 11.72 -2.97 -34.27
CA ALA A 50 10.81 -2.85 -35.42
C ALA A 50 11.53 -3.08 -36.75
N TYR A 51 12.79 -2.65 -36.87
CA TYR A 51 13.62 -2.91 -38.06
C TYR A 51 13.82 -4.42 -38.27
N LEU A 52 14.05 -5.19 -37.21
CA LEU A 52 14.23 -6.64 -37.31
C LEU A 52 13.00 -7.35 -37.90
N TYR A 53 11.80 -6.90 -37.54
CA TYR A 53 10.53 -7.42 -38.08
C TYR A 53 10.25 -6.96 -39.52
N GLY A 54 10.70 -5.76 -39.88
CA GLY A 54 10.53 -5.22 -41.23
C GLY A 54 11.51 -5.79 -42.26
N HIS A 55 12.62 -6.39 -41.81
CA HIS A 55 13.70 -6.88 -42.67
C HIS A 55 14.22 -8.27 -42.25
N PRO A 56 13.37 -9.29 -42.09
CA PRO A 56 13.79 -10.62 -41.67
C PRO A 56 14.77 -11.30 -42.64
N GLU A 57 14.74 -10.93 -43.92
CA GLU A 57 15.61 -11.44 -44.99
C GLU A 57 17.02 -10.84 -45.00
N ARG A 58 17.26 -9.76 -44.23
CA ARG A 58 18.57 -9.10 -44.19
C ARG A 58 19.63 -10.06 -43.64
N CYS A 59 20.73 -10.22 -44.36
CA CYS A 59 21.90 -10.99 -43.90
C CYS A 59 22.72 -10.21 -42.88
N LEU A 60 23.25 -10.90 -41.87
CA LEU A 60 24.18 -10.35 -40.89
C LEU A 60 25.58 -10.23 -41.48
N GLY A 61 26.25 -9.11 -41.26
CA GLY A 61 27.68 -8.99 -41.52
C GLY A 61 28.52 -9.74 -40.47
N PRO A 62 29.80 -10.07 -40.75
CA PRO A 62 30.66 -10.82 -39.83
C PRO A 62 30.83 -10.15 -38.46
N GLU A 63 30.92 -8.82 -38.40
CA GLU A 63 31.03 -8.07 -37.15
C GLU A 63 29.74 -8.10 -36.34
N GLU A 64 28.59 -7.98 -37.01
CA GLU A 64 27.26 -8.03 -36.39
C GLU A 64 26.98 -9.42 -35.81
N GLU A 65 27.34 -10.46 -36.55
CA GLU A 65 27.24 -11.85 -36.08
C GLU A 65 28.16 -12.09 -34.87
N ALA A 66 29.41 -11.62 -34.91
CA ALA A 66 30.33 -11.73 -33.77
C ALA A 66 29.80 -10.99 -32.52
N ALA A 67 29.26 -9.78 -32.69
CA ALA A 67 28.67 -9.01 -31.60
C ALA A 67 27.44 -9.70 -31.01
N TRP A 68 26.54 -10.21 -31.86
CA TRP A 68 25.35 -10.96 -31.46
C TRP A 68 25.70 -12.26 -30.72
N GLN A 69 26.66 -13.03 -31.22
CA GLN A 69 27.14 -14.25 -30.58
C GLN A 69 27.74 -13.97 -29.20
N SER A 70 28.55 -12.91 -29.08
CA SER A 70 29.12 -12.47 -27.80
C SER A 70 28.02 -12.10 -26.79
N ALA A 71 27.01 -11.35 -27.24
CA ALA A 71 25.87 -10.96 -26.43
C ALA A 71 25.06 -12.18 -25.93
N LEU A 72 24.80 -13.17 -26.80
CA LEU A 72 24.15 -14.42 -26.41
C LEU A 72 24.95 -15.19 -25.37
N THR A 73 26.26 -15.35 -25.56
CA THR A 73 27.12 -16.05 -24.59
C THR A 73 27.13 -15.38 -23.23
N ARG A 74 27.11 -14.05 -23.17
CA ARG A 74 26.95 -13.31 -21.90
C ARG A 74 25.59 -13.58 -21.27
N ARG A 75 24.52 -13.58 -22.06
CA ARG A 75 23.16 -13.82 -21.56
C ARG A 75 22.95 -15.26 -21.06
N GLU A 76 23.54 -16.26 -21.71
CA GLU A 76 23.54 -17.66 -21.24
C GLU A 76 24.15 -17.81 -19.85
N ARG A 77 25.14 -16.97 -19.51
CA ARG A 77 25.73 -16.91 -18.16
C ARG A 77 24.87 -16.13 -17.18
N ARG A 78 23.63 -15.81 -17.55
CA ARG A 78 22.66 -15.01 -16.78
C ARG A 78 23.05 -13.54 -16.59
N GLU A 79 23.96 -12.98 -17.39
CA GLU A 79 24.21 -11.53 -17.31
C GLU A 79 22.95 -10.75 -17.73
N PRO A 80 22.49 -9.74 -16.96
CA PRO A 80 21.31 -8.96 -17.31
C PRO A 80 21.41 -8.32 -18.70
N VAL A 81 20.34 -8.38 -19.50
CA VAL A 81 20.30 -7.78 -20.84
C VAL A 81 20.69 -6.30 -20.80
N ALA A 82 20.24 -5.56 -19.77
CA ALA A 82 20.57 -4.14 -19.61
C ALA A 82 22.08 -3.89 -19.48
N TYR A 83 22.86 -4.78 -18.84
CA TYR A 83 24.32 -4.67 -18.78
C TYR A 83 25.02 -5.14 -20.04
N ILE A 84 24.38 -6.01 -20.82
CA ILE A 84 24.91 -6.43 -22.12
C ILE A 84 24.79 -5.29 -23.12
N VAL A 85 23.62 -4.64 -23.15
CA VAL A 85 23.29 -3.48 -23.99
C VAL A 85 23.92 -2.19 -23.45
N GLY A 86 24.18 -2.11 -22.14
CA GLY A 86 24.73 -0.94 -21.46
C GLY A 86 23.70 0.17 -21.19
N SER A 87 22.41 -0.10 -21.37
CA SER A 87 21.35 0.88 -21.18
C SER A 87 20.02 0.27 -20.70
N ARG A 88 19.19 1.10 -20.08
CA ARG A 88 17.85 0.77 -19.61
C ARG A 88 16.91 1.98 -19.76
N GLY A 89 15.75 1.74 -20.37
CA GLY A 89 14.66 2.70 -20.38
C GLY A 89 14.05 2.89 -18.99
N PHE A 90 13.82 4.14 -18.58
CA PHE A 90 13.14 4.48 -17.32
C PHE A 90 12.41 5.81 -17.45
N TYR A 91 11.09 5.81 -17.31
CA TYR A 91 10.23 7.00 -17.35
C TYR A 91 10.48 7.91 -18.57
N GLY A 92 10.63 7.30 -19.75
CA GLY A 92 10.93 7.99 -21.01
C GLY A 92 12.39 8.43 -21.20
N LEU A 93 13.29 8.09 -20.26
CA LEU A 93 14.73 8.30 -20.37
C LEU A 93 15.43 7.01 -20.81
N ASP A 94 16.55 7.15 -21.52
CA ASP A 94 17.49 6.07 -21.78
C ASP A 94 18.75 6.26 -20.92
N LEU A 95 18.91 5.41 -19.90
CA LEU A 95 19.95 5.53 -18.89
C LEU A 95 21.05 4.50 -19.14
N ALA A 96 22.32 4.94 -19.18
CA ALA A 96 23.46 4.04 -19.08
C ALA A 96 23.43 3.28 -17.76
N VAL A 97 23.69 1.98 -17.83
CA VAL A 97 23.79 1.09 -16.67
C VAL A 97 24.90 0.08 -16.86
N ASP A 98 25.56 -0.26 -15.76
CA ASP A 98 26.54 -1.34 -15.68
C ASP A 98 26.56 -1.91 -14.25
N ARG A 99 27.50 -2.83 -13.99
CA ARG A 99 27.60 -3.56 -12.71
C ARG A 99 27.83 -2.68 -11.48
N ARG A 100 28.06 -1.37 -11.63
CA ARG A 100 28.22 -0.42 -10.52
C ARG A 100 26.88 0.00 -9.91
N VAL A 101 25.75 -0.20 -10.61
CA VAL A 101 24.42 0.31 -10.21
C VAL A 101 23.36 -0.78 -10.31
N LEU A 102 22.24 -0.62 -9.60
CA LEU A 102 21.03 -1.42 -9.84
C LEU A 102 20.45 -1.09 -11.22
N VAL A 103 19.97 -2.08 -11.95
CA VAL A 103 19.21 -1.82 -13.18
C VAL A 103 17.83 -1.24 -12.81
N PRO A 104 17.45 -0.04 -13.30
CA PRO A 104 16.16 0.57 -13.00
C PRO A 104 14.97 -0.35 -13.27
N ARG A 105 14.06 -0.43 -12.30
CA ARG A 105 12.87 -1.29 -12.35
C ARG A 105 11.63 -0.51 -12.79
N PRO A 106 10.73 -1.11 -13.58
CA PRO A 106 9.47 -0.45 -13.97
C PRO A 106 8.63 0.00 -12.78
N GLU A 107 8.61 -0.78 -11.70
CA GLU A 107 7.83 -0.50 -10.49
C GLU A 107 8.27 0.81 -9.81
N THR A 108 9.55 1.17 -9.94
CA THR A 108 10.12 2.42 -9.41
C THR A 108 9.56 3.67 -10.09
N GLU A 109 8.98 3.56 -11.28
CA GLU A 109 8.33 4.69 -11.97
C GLU A 109 7.15 5.25 -11.17
N LEU A 110 6.48 4.42 -10.35
CA LEU A 110 5.40 4.86 -9.46
C LEU A 110 5.86 5.98 -8.51
N VAL A 111 7.11 5.93 -8.03
CA VAL A 111 7.67 7.00 -7.18
C VAL A 111 7.71 8.32 -7.93
N VAL A 112 8.13 8.32 -9.20
CA VAL A 112 8.16 9.53 -10.04
C VAL A 112 6.75 10.09 -10.23
N GLU A 113 5.78 9.23 -10.58
CA GLU A 113 4.37 9.62 -10.74
C GLU A 113 3.82 10.31 -9.49
N ARG A 114 4.14 9.77 -8.31
CA ARG A 114 3.71 10.35 -7.03
C ARG A 114 4.33 11.69 -6.72
N VAL A 115 5.62 11.89 -7.04
CA VAL A 115 6.25 13.21 -6.92
C VAL A 115 5.55 14.23 -7.83
N LEU A 116 5.24 13.85 -9.07
CA LEU A 116 4.58 14.75 -10.02
C LEU A 116 3.15 15.10 -9.61
N ALA A 117 2.37 14.11 -9.14
CA ALA A 117 1.03 14.33 -8.61
C ALA A 117 1.04 15.28 -7.41
N PHE A 118 2.01 15.14 -6.52
CA PHE A 118 2.21 16.06 -5.40
C PHE A 118 2.60 17.47 -5.85
N ALA A 119 3.54 17.58 -6.79
CA ALA A 119 4.01 18.86 -7.34
C ALA A 119 2.94 19.61 -8.14
N ALA A 120 1.94 18.91 -8.69
CA ALA A 120 0.79 19.55 -9.33
C ALA A 120 -0.09 20.33 -8.34
N ARG A 121 -0.05 19.99 -7.05
CA ARG A 121 -0.88 20.58 -5.99
C ARG A 121 -0.16 21.68 -5.21
N GLN A 122 1.17 21.72 -5.27
CA GLN A 122 1.98 22.72 -4.60
C GLN A 122 3.40 22.79 -5.19
N PRO A 123 4.07 23.96 -5.12
CA PRO A 123 5.42 24.08 -5.62
C PRO A 123 6.39 23.17 -4.86
N VAL A 124 7.19 22.41 -5.61
CA VAL A 124 8.33 21.64 -5.11
C VAL A 124 9.60 22.32 -5.60
N ARG A 125 10.47 22.73 -4.67
CA ARG A 125 11.73 23.42 -4.97
C ARG A 125 12.94 22.52 -4.80
N VAL A 126 12.95 21.66 -3.78
CA VAL A 126 14.07 20.76 -3.48
C VAL A 126 13.57 19.34 -3.31
N VAL A 127 14.09 18.43 -4.14
CA VAL A 127 13.89 16.98 -4.02
C VAL A 127 15.21 16.33 -3.65
N TRP A 128 15.18 15.40 -2.70
CA TRP A 128 16.32 14.57 -2.35
C TRP A 128 16.07 13.12 -2.73
N ASP A 129 16.89 12.59 -3.63
CA ASP A 129 16.90 11.18 -4.04
C ASP A 129 18.00 10.43 -3.29
N VAL A 130 17.61 9.50 -2.43
CA VAL A 130 18.51 8.77 -1.53
C VAL A 130 18.80 7.39 -2.09
N GLY A 131 20.09 7.08 -2.30
CA GLY A 131 20.52 5.84 -2.96
C GLY A 131 20.29 5.90 -4.46
N THR A 132 20.73 6.99 -5.11
CA THR A 132 20.32 7.34 -6.48
C THR A 132 20.73 6.31 -7.54
N GLY A 133 21.75 5.48 -7.29
CA GLY A 133 22.20 4.45 -8.22
C GLY A 133 22.62 5.06 -9.56
N SER A 134 21.90 4.70 -10.63
CA SER A 134 22.12 5.22 -11.98
C SER A 134 21.61 6.65 -12.20
N GLY A 135 20.98 7.27 -11.18
CA GLY A 135 20.31 8.56 -11.28
C GLY A 135 18.85 8.46 -11.70
N ALA A 136 18.26 7.26 -11.74
CA ALA A 136 16.95 7.03 -12.37
C ALA A 136 15.84 7.94 -11.83
N LEU A 137 15.61 7.93 -10.52
CA LEU A 137 14.63 8.79 -9.87
C LEU A 137 15.00 10.27 -10.01
N ALA A 138 16.23 10.64 -9.63
CA ALA A 138 16.68 12.03 -9.67
C ALA A 138 16.54 12.68 -11.05
N LEU A 139 16.98 11.98 -12.11
CA LEU A 139 16.97 12.49 -13.49
C LEU A 139 15.56 12.54 -14.06
N ALA A 140 14.72 11.53 -13.80
CA ALA A 140 13.32 11.53 -14.22
C ALA A 140 12.53 12.66 -13.55
N ILE A 141 12.73 12.87 -12.26
CA ILE A 141 12.11 13.97 -11.51
C ILE A 141 12.60 15.32 -12.03
N ALA A 142 13.90 15.52 -12.20
CA ALA A 142 14.47 16.78 -12.68
C ALA A 142 13.98 17.14 -14.10
N ARG A 143 13.82 16.13 -14.97
CA ARG A 143 13.30 16.30 -16.33
C ARG A 143 11.85 16.79 -16.34
N ASN A 144 11.03 16.26 -15.44
CA ASN A 144 9.58 16.54 -15.39
C ASN A 144 9.21 17.72 -14.48
N LEU A 145 10.08 18.10 -13.55
CA LEU A 145 9.92 19.28 -12.69
C LEU A 145 10.98 20.33 -13.00
N PRO A 146 10.84 21.12 -14.08
CA PRO A 146 11.85 22.09 -14.52
C PRO A 146 12.02 23.29 -13.58
N GLN A 147 11.37 23.32 -12.42
CA GLN A 147 11.58 24.34 -11.38
C GLN A 147 12.26 23.79 -10.11
N ALA A 148 12.38 22.46 -9.97
CA ALA A 148 12.94 21.81 -8.78
C ALA A 148 14.46 21.55 -8.91
N ARG A 149 15.24 21.90 -7.90
CA ARG A 149 16.60 21.36 -7.75
C ARG A 149 16.49 19.96 -7.17
N VAL A 150 17.25 19.02 -7.72
CA VAL A 150 17.35 17.66 -7.21
C VAL A 150 18.74 17.45 -6.65
N VAL A 151 18.80 16.87 -5.45
CA VAL A 151 20.05 16.37 -4.85
C VAL A 151 19.96 14.86 -4.84
N ALA A 152 20.94 14.19 -5.43
CA ALA A 152 20.99 12.75 -5.53
C ALA A 152 22.19 12.24 -4.73
N SER A 153 21.92 11.51 -3.64
CA SER A 153 22.97 10.95 -2.79
C SER A 153 23.15 9.45 -3.01
N ASP A 154 24.38 8.98 -2.90
CA ASP A 154 24.71 7.56 -2.87
C ASP A 154 25.98 7.33 -2.02
N VAL A 155 26.06 6.17 -1.38
CA VAL A 155 27.28 5.73 -0.69
C VAL A 155 28.33 5.19 -1.65
N SER A 156 27.91 4.76 -2.84
CA SER A 156 28.79 4.19 -3.86
C SER A 156 29.30 5.28 -4.80
N ARG A 157 30.60 5.58 -4.71
CA ARG A 157 31.27 6.43 -5.69
C ARG A 157 31.14 5.90 -7.13
N GLY A 158 31.08 4.57 -7.30
CA GLY A 158 30.86 3.93 -8.60
C GLY A 158 29.47 4.23 -9.16
N ALA A 159 28.44 4.23 -8.31
CA ALA A 159 27.09 4.60 -8.71
C ALA A 159 27.01 6.08 -9.10
N LEU A 160 27.61 6.97 -8.30
CA LEU A 160 27.65 8.41 -8.61
C LEU A 160 28.35 8.73 -9.93
N GLN A 161 29.33 7.92 -10.34
CA GLN A 161 29.95 8.06 -11.68
C GLN A 161 28.95 7.75 -12.79
N VAL A 162 28.20 6.64 -12.67
CA VAL A 162 27.15 6.30 -13.65
C VAL A 162 26.04 7.37 -13.66
N ALA A 163 25.60 7.83 -12.50
CA ALA A 163 24.64 8.93 -12.39
C ALA A 163 25.18 10.22 -13.03
N ALA A 164 26.48 10.53 -12.88
CA ALA A 164 27.11 11.68 -13.52
C ALA A 164 27.16 11.56 -15.05
N GLU A 165 27.48 10.37 -15.57
CA GLU A 165 27.45 10.07 -17.01
C GLU A 165 26.03 10.29 -17.58
N ASN A 166 25.01 9.75 -16.91
CA ASN A 166 23.61 9.94 -17.31
C ASN A 166 23.15 11.40 -17.20
N ARG A 167 23.49 12.07 -16.11
CA ARG A 167 23.22 13.49 -15.91
C ARG A 167 23.80 14.34 -17.05
N HIS A 168 25.03 14.05 -17.45
CA HIS A 168 25.70 14.74 -18.55
C HIS A 168 25.04 14.47 -19.90
N ARG A 169 24.74 13.21 -20.21
CA ARG A 169 24.02 12.81 -21.45
C ARG A 169 22.67 13.52 -21.59
N LEU A 170 22.00 13.80 -20.48
CA LEU A 170 20.67 14.44 -20.45
C LEU A 170 20.72 15.97 -20.30
N GLY A 171 21.89 16.57 -20.10
CA GLY A 171 22.04 18.03 -19.92
C GLY A 171 21.40 18.55 -18.63
N LEU A 172 21.49 17.79 -17.53
CA LEU A 172 20.84 18.08 -16.24
C LEU A 172 21.83 18.50 -15.13
N GLU A 173 23.04 18.91 -15.47
CA GLU A 173 24.12 19.25 -14.52
C GLU A 173 23.76 20.41 -13.60
N ASP A 174 23.10 21.44 -14.13
CA ASP A 174 22.68 22.62 -13.36
C ASP A 174 21.52 22.33 -12.40
N ARG A 175 20.90 21.15 -12.51
CA ARG A 175 19.64 20.79 -11.87
C ARG A 175 19.74 19.62 -10.91
N VAL A 176 20.67 18.71 -11.17
CA VAL A 176 20.92 17.52 -10.36
C VAL A 176 22.31 17.61 -9.75
N GLU A 177 22.36 17.88 -8.45
CA GLU A 177 23.57 17.79 -7.65
C GLU A 177 23.80 16.33 -7.22
N LEU A 178 25.04 15.86 -7.32
CA LEU A 178 25.43 14.52 -6.90
C LEU A 178 26.29 14.60 -5.64
N VAL A 179 25.92 13.84 -4.61
CA VAL A 179 26.56 13.87 -3.29
C VAL A 179 26.95 12.47 -2.84
N GLU A 180 28.22 12.27 -2.48
CA GLU A 180 28.64 11.05 -1.79
C GLU A 180 28.23 11.13 -0.32
N GLY A 181 27.31 10.26 0.10
CA GLY A 181 26.72 10.35 1.43
C GLY A 181 25.86 9.14 1.81
N ASP A 182 25.84 8.85 3.11
CA ASP A 182 24.97 7.83 3.71
C ASP A 182 23.60 8.46 4.03
N LEU A 183 22.55 7.98 3.37
CA LEU A 183 21.18 8.48 3.50
C LEU A 183 21.06 10.01 3.33
N LEU A 184 20.54 10.71 4.33
CA LEU A 184 20.38 12.17 4.36
C LEU A 184 21.53 12.87 5.09
N ARG A 185 22.63 12.16 5.39
CA ARG A 185 23.78 12.75 6.05
C ARG A 185 24.33 13.90 5.21
N GLY A 186 24.34 15.09 5.80
CA GLY A 186 24.81 16.30 5.14
C GLY A 186 23.73 17.09 4.41
N ALA A 187 22.47 16.66 4.45
CA ALA A 187 21.34 17.48 4.01
C ALA A 187 21.30 18.80 4.81
N ARG A 188 21.27 19.92 4.09
CA ARG A 188 21.21 21.27 4.64
C ARG A 188 20.07 22.05 3.99
N GLY A 189 19.35 22.82 4.80
CA GLY A 189 18.24 23.63 4.32
C GLY A 189 16.95 22.83 4.11
N PRO A 190 15.90 23.48 3.56
CA PRO A 190 14.61 22.85 3.35
C PRO A 190 14.68 21.79 2.24
N VAL A 191 14.21 20.59 2.55
CA VAL A 191 13.98 19.51 1.60
C VAL A 191 12.47 19.33 1.51
N ASP A 192 11.86 19.59 0.35
CA ASP A 192 10.41 19.52 0.20
C ASP A 192 9.95 18.07 0.03
N VAL A 193 10.72 17.27 -0.71
CA VAL A 193 10.41 15.88 -1.04
C VAL A 193 11.65 15.01 -0.83
N VAL A 194 11.48 13.86 -0.18
CA VAL A 194 12.49 12.79 -0.13
C VAL A 194 11.95 11.58 -0.89
N VAL A 195 12.75 11.03 -1.79
CA VAL A 195 12.47 9.77 -2.48
C VAL A 195 13.60 8.78 -2.25
N ALA A 196 13.28 7.50 -2.17
CA ALA A 196 14.31 6.47 -2.05
C ALA A 196 13.84 5.12 -2.60
N ASN A 197 14.71 4.47 -3.35
CA ASN A 197 14.66 3.03 -3.60
C ASN A 197 15.90 2.40 -2.96
N LEU A 198 15.78 2.07 -1.67
CA LEU A 198 16.88 1.52 -0.88
C LEU A 198 16.91 0.00 -0.98
N PRO A 199 18.07 -0.63 -0.70
CA PRO A 199 18.15 -2.08 -0.54
C PRO A 199 17.11 -2.58 0.47
N TYR A 200 16.22 -3.47 0.03
CA TYR A 200 15.12 -3.96 0.85
C TYR A 200 15.04 -5.49 0.96
N LEU A 201 15.84 -6.25 0.20
CA LEU A 201 15.84 -7.71 0.33
C LEU A 201 16.41 -8.10 1.68
N ARG A 202 15.74 -9.04 2.37
CA ARG A 202 16.31 -9.66 3.55
C ARG A 202 17.60 -10.37 3.15
N SER A 203 18.63 -10.35 4.01
CA SER A 203 19.92 -10.96 3.66
C SER A 203 19.80 -12.44 3.27
N GLU A 204 18.84 -13.18 3.83
CA GLU A 204 18.54 -14.56 3.45
C GLU A 204 17.87 -14.69 2.07
N GLU A 205 17.00 -13.75 1.69
CA GLU A 205 16.36 -13.71 0.38
C GLU A 205 17.36 -13.38 -0.71
N TYR A 206 18.30 -12.48 -0.42
CA TYR A 206 19.40 -12.15 -1.33
C TYR A 206 20.23 -13.40 -1.69
N LEU A 207 20.50 -14.28 -0.71
CA LEU A 207 21.24 -15.53 -0.96
C LEU A 207 20.48 -16.49 -1.89
N GLY A 208 19.15 -16.40 -1.92
CA GLY A 208 18.28 -17.18 -2.80
C GLY A 208 17.86 -16.47 -4.08
N ALA A 209 18.30 -15.22 -4.31
CA ALA A 209 17.88 -14.43 -5.46
C ALA A 209 18.37 -15.02 -6.78
N MET A 210 17.60 -14.78 -7.85
CA MET A 210 17.91 -15.26 -9.20
C MET A 210 19.36 -14.95 -9.60
N PRO A 211 20.05 -15.84 -10.32
CA PRO A 211 21.44 -15.65 -10.73
C PRO A 211 21.73 -14.29 -11.40
N GLU A 212 20.79 -13.81 -12.21
CA GLU A 212 20.84 -12.52 -12.89
C GLU A 212 21.01 -11.34 -11.91
N VAL A 213 20.42 -11.47 -10.73
CA VAL A 213 20.42 -10.43 -9.67
C VAL A 213 21.60 -10.66 -8.74
N SER A 214 21.71 -11.86 -8.15
CA SER A 214 22.70 -12.16 -7.10
C SER A 214 24.15 -12.22 -7.60
N GLN A 215 24.39 -12.48 -8.90
CA GLN A 215 25.75 -12.59 -9.45
C GLN A 215 26.25 -11.33 -10.15
N TYR A 216 25.36 -10.43 -10.59
CA TYR A 216 25.73 -9.31 -11.46
C TYR A 216 25.41 -7.94 -10.88
N GLU A 217 24.31 -7.80 -10.16
CA GLU A 217 23.93 -6.51 -9.58
C GLU A 217 24.67 -6.29 -8.25
N PRO A 218 24.98 -5.04 -7.90
CA PRO A 218 25.79 -4.77 -6.71
C PRO A 218 25.02 -5.16 -5.45
N ARG A 219 25.59 -6.05 -4.63
CA ARG A 219 25.01 -6.46 -3.34
C ARG A 219 24.61 -5.27 -2.46
N LEU A 220 25.39 -4.19 -2.49
CA LEU A 220 25.12 -2.95 -1.74
C LEU A 220 23.79 -2.31 -2.12
N ALA A 221 23.27 -2.54 -3.33
CA ALA A 221 21.98 -2.03 -3.80
C ALA A 221 20.81 -3.01 -3.54
N LEU A 222 21.07 -4.19 -2.98
CA LEU A 222 20.08 -5.28 -2.86
C LEU A 222 19.86 -5.73 -1.41
N ASP A 223 20.94 -5.93 -0.65
CA ASP A 223 20.92 -6.47 0.72
C ASP A 223 20.51 -5.36 1.71
N GLY A 224 19.26 -5.40 2.16
CA GLY A 224 18.68 -4.47 3.12
C GLY A 224 18.95 -4.83 4.59
N GLY A 225 19.70 -5.91 4.84
CA GLY A 225 19.96 -6.44 6.17
C GLY A 225 18.99 -7.55 6.57
N PRO A 226 19.07 -8.03 7.83
CA PRO A 226 18.24 -9.15 8.30
C PRO A 226 16.73 -8.94 8.16
N GLY A 227 16.23 -7.74 8.48
CA GLY A 227 14.81 -7.38 8.36
C GLY A 227 14.43 -6.76 7.02
N GLY A 228 15.42 -6.24 6.27
CA GLY A 228 15.23 -5.56 4.99
C GLY A 228 14.63 -4.14 5.11
N LEU A 229 14.43 -3.63 6.33
CA LEU A 229 13.82 -2.32 6.60
C LEU A 229 14.72 -1.41 7.45
N GLU A 230 15.92 -1.84 7.80
CA GLU A 230 16.85 -1.12 8.68
C GLU A 230 17.26 0.24 8.07
N LEU A 231 17.51 0.28 6.76
CA LEU A 231 17.84 1.53 6.06
C LEU A 231 16.61 2.45 5.94
N VAL A 232 15.43 1.86 5.72
CA VAL A 232 14.15 2.59 5.67
C VAL A 232 13.86 3.25 7.03
N GLU A 233 14.04 2.52 8.14
CA GLU A 233 13.87 3.05 9.48
C GLU A 233 14.82 4.21 9.78
N ARG A 234 16.11 4.05 9.46
CA ARG A 234 17.11 5.11 9.61
C ARG A 234 16.75 6.35 8.80
N LEU A 235 16.32 6.17 7.54
CA LEU A 235 15.93 7.28 6.68
C LEU A 235 14.70 8.02 7.23
N LEU A 236 13.70 7.30 7.73
CA LEU A 236 12.54 7.89 8.38
C LEU A 236 12.94 8.74 9.60
N ALA A 237 13.85 8.22 10.43
CA ALA A 237 14.37 8.96 11.59
C ALA A 237 15.12 10.24 11.18
N GLU A 238 16.02 10.14 10.20
CA GLU A 238 16.77 11.29 9.68
C GLU A 238 15.85 12.34 9.05
N ALA A 239 14.87 11.92 8.26
CA ALA A 239 13.92 12.82 7.63
C ALA A 239 12.99 13.50 8.65
N ALA A 240 12.59 12.79 9.71
CA ALA A 240 11.81 13.36 10.80
C ALA A 240 12.59 14.41 11.62
N ALA A 241 13.93 14.29 11.65
CA ALA A 241 14.82 15.23 12.33
C ALA A 241 15.12 16.51 11.51
N LEU A 242 14.76 16.55 10.22
CA LEU A 242 14.92 17.75 9.39
C LEU A 242 13.97 18.87 9.83
N SER A 243 14.42 20.12 9.66
CA SER A 243 13.63 21.32 9.94
C SER A 243 13.71 22.32 8.78
N PRO A 244 12.61 22.56 8.04
CA PRO A 244 11.32 21.88 8.18
C PRO A 244 11.39 20.38 7.81
N ARG A 245 10.48 19.57 8.39
CA ARG A 245 10.27 18.17 7.96
C ARG A 245 9.80 18.16 6.50
N PRO A 246 10.24 17.18 5.67
CA PRO A 246 9.77 17.09 4.29
C PRO A 246 8.26 17.03 4.19
N ALA A 247 7.73 17.66 3.14
CA ALA A 247 6.30 17.70 2.88
C ALA A 247 5.79 16.39 2.26
N LEU A 248 6.69 15.61 1.64
CA LEU A 248 6.44 14.29 1.08
C LEU A 248 7.67 13.39 1.27
N LEU A 249 7.45 12.15 1.67
CA LEU A 249 8.43 11.07 1.60
C LEU A 249 7.83 9.91 0.79
N LEU A 250 8.61 9.35 -0.14
CA LEU A 250 8.22 8.18 -0.92
C LEU A 250 9.33 7.13 -0.85
N LEU A 251 9.00 5.96 -0.31
CA LEU A 251 9.95 4.89 -0.06
C LEU A 251 9.48 3.64 -0.80
N GLU A 252 10.26 3.20 -1.78
CA GLU A 252 10.04 1.88 -2.39
C GLU A 252 10.41 0.78 -1.40
N ILE A 253 9.61 -0.27 -1.37
CA ILE A 253 9.74 -1.40 -0.45
C ILE A 253 9.50 -2.74 -1.17
N GLY A 254 9.89 -3.83 -0.52
CA GLY A 254 9.50 -5.18 -0.93
C GLY A 254 8.01 -5.45 -0.73
N ALA A 255 7.45 -6.33 -1.56
CA ALA A 255 6.01 -6.63 -1.61
C ALA A 255 5.41 -7.13 -0.29
N GLU A 256 6.20 -7.76 0.57
CA GLU A 256 5.73 -8.29 1.86
C GLU A 256 5.97 -7.33 3.04
N GLN A 257 6.65 -6.20 2.80
CA GLN A 257 7.08 -5.28 3.85
C GLN A 257 6.07 -4.15 4.12
N GLY A 258 4.98 -4.08 3.37
CA GLY A 258 4.03 -2.96 3.37
C GLY A 258 3.52 -2.57 4.76
N ALA A 259 2.99 -3.54 5.51
CA ALA A 259 2.44 -3.28 6.82
C ALA A 259 3.49 -2.80 7.83
N ASP A 260 4.68 -3.42 7.84
CA ASP A 260 5.74 -3.10 8.80
C ASP A 260 6.42 -1.76 8.45
N ALA A 261 6.64 -1.47 7.17
CA ALA A 261 7.17 -0.17 6.71
C ALA A 261 6.19 0.98 6.99
N ALA A 262 4.89 0.76 6.80
CA ALA A 262 3.86 1.74 7.16
C ALA A 262 3.81 1.98 8.68
N ALA A 263 4.02 0.95 9.51
CA ALA A 263 4.10 1.09 10.97
C ALA A 263 5.30 1.93 11.40
N LEU A 264 6.48 1.69 10.80
CA LEU A 264 7.68 2.49 11.02
C LEU A 264 7.42 3.95 10.63
N ALA A 265 6.85 4.19 9.45
CA ALA A 265 6.53 5.54 8.99
C ALA A 265 5.65 6.31 9.99
N ARG A 266 4.60 5.67 10.54
CA ARG A 266 3.72 6.29 11.54
C ARG A 266 4.39 6.49 12.91
N THR A 267 5.44 5.72 13.23
CA THR A 267 6.24 5.94 14.45
C THR A 267 7.01 7.25 14.38
N TYR A 268 7.62 7.56 13.23
CA TYR A 268 8.40 8.79 13.04
C TYR A 268 7.56 9.99 12.59
N PHE A 269 6.38 9.75 12.00
CA PHE A 269 5.45 10.77 11.51
C PHE A 269 4.00 10.52 11.98
N PRO A 270 3.74 10.52 13.30
CA PRO A 270 2.43 10.18 13.87
C PRO A 270 1.31 11.18 13.51
N ASP A 271 1.70 12.40 13.11
CA ASP A 271 0.82 13.50 12.73
C ASP A 271 0.58 13.58 11.21
N ARG A 272 1.07 12.61 10.43
CA ARG A 272 1.00 12.61 8.96
C ARG A 272 0.08 11.51 8.44
N ALA A 273 -0.46 11.75 7.25
CA ALA A 273 -1.11 10.70 6.49
C ALA A 273 -0.05 9.76 5.91
N VAL A 274 -0.27 8.46 6.06
CA VAL A 274 0.55 7.43 5.42
C VAL A 274 -0.29 6.72 4.37
N ALA A 275 0.27 6.46 3.20
CA ALA A 275 -0.37 5.67 2.15
C ALA A 275 0.53 4.48 1.80
N LEU A 276 -0.07 3.30 1.69
CA LEU A 276 0.55 2.12 1.13
C LEU A 276 0.04 1.94 -0.30
N ARG A 277 0.91 2.16 -1.28
CA ARG A 277 0.58 2.09 -2.70
C ARG A 277 1.08 0.81 -3.31
N ARG A 278 0.26 0.27 -4.21
CA ARG A 278 0.57 -0.95 -4.94
C ARG A 278 1.03 -0.64 -6.37
N ASP A 279 1.87 -1.52 -6.88
CA ASP A 279 2.26 -1.53 -8.29
C ASP A 279 1.11 -2.06 -9.18
N LEU A 280 1.34 -2.08 -10.49
CA LEU A 280 0.36 -2.59 -11.47
C LEU A 280 0.06 -4.08 -11.33
N ALA A 281 0.91 -4.84 -10.62
CA ALA A 281 0.66 -6.24 -10.28
C ALA A 281 -0.20 -6.38 -9.00
N GLY A 282 -0.57 -5.27 -8.36
CA GLY A 282 -1.37 -5.24 -7.14
C GLY A 282 -0.59 -5.59 -5.88
N LEU A 283 0.74 -5.59 -5.95
CA LEU A 283 1.63 -5.84 -4.82
C LEU A 283 2.02 -4.52 -4.14
N ASP A 284 2.16 -4.53 -2.83
CA ASP A 284 2.62 -3.36 -2.08
C ASP A 284 4.01 -2.94 -2.61
N ARG A 285 4.21 -1.65 -2.83
CA ARG A 285 5.44 -1.17 -3.48
C ARG A 285 5.99 0.12 -2.91
N VAL A 286 5.13 1.08 -2.56
CA VAL A 286 5.58 2.39 -2.09
C VAL A 286 4.85 2.77 -0.80
N VAL A 287 5.62 3.15 0.21
CA VAL A 287 5.11 3.86 1.39
C VAL A 287 5.24 5.37 1.13
N GLU A 288 4.11 6.06 1.16
CA GLU A 288 3.99 7.51 1.03
C GLU A 288 3.71 8.12 2.41
N VAL A 289 4.50 9.11 2.83
CA VAL A 289 4.23 9.94 4.01
C VAL A 289 4.00 11.36 3.55
N ALA A 290 2.79 11.87 3.74
CA ALA A 290 2.38 13.17 3.20
C ALA A 290 2.02 14.17 4.30
N SER A 291 2.44 15.42 4.11
CA SER A 291 2.08 16.55 4.96
C SER A 291 0.62 16.98 4.83
N ARG A 292 -0.04 16.56 3.75
CA ARG A 292 -1.45 16.84 3.45
C ARG A 292 -2.22 15.52 3.34
N LEU A 293 -3.48 15.58 3.72
CA LEU A 293 -4.44 14.52 3.44
C LEU A 293 -4.69 14.40 1.92
N PRO A 294 -5.07 13.21 1.43
CA PRO A 294 -5.41 13.04 0.02
C PRO A 294 -6.62 13.89 -0.36
N ASP A 295 -6.69 14.30 -1.63
CA ASP A 295 -7.88 14.98 -2.11
C ASP A 295 -9.04 13.97 -2.19
N PRO A 296 -10.29 14.36 -1.89
CA PRO A 296 -11.48 13.53 -2.10
C PRO A 296 -11.73 13.12 -3.56
N GLY A 297 -10.87 13.54 -4.51
CA GLY A 297 -10.90 13.17 -5.93
C GLY A 297 -9.75 12.22 -6.36
N GLU A 298 -8.64 12.17 -5.60
CA GLU A 298 -7.66 11.05 -5.64
C GLU A 298 -8.28 9.74 -5.08
N THR A 299 -9.58 9.78 -4.78
CA THR A 299 -10.41 8.68 -4.30
C THR A 299 -11.21 7.97 -5.38
N GLY A 300 -10.80 8.10 -6.64
CA GLY A 300 -11.36 7.32 -7.73
C GLY A 300 -11.22 5.82 -7.47
N ALA A 301 -12.28 5.07 -7.76
CA ALA A 301 -12.27 3.61 -7.79
C ALA A 301 -11.30 3.14 -8.89
N GLY A 302 -10.02 2.96 -8.54
CA GLY A 302 -8.98 2.56 -9.49
C GLY A 302 -7.56 2.66 -8.94
N GLU A 303 -7.27 3.60 -8.03
CA GLU A 303 -5.95 3.63 -7.38
C GLU A 303 -5.84 2.54 -6.31
N ALA A 304 -4.87 1.64 -6.49
CA ALA A 304 -4.58 0.53 -5.60
C ALA A 304 -3.81 1.03 -4.34
N VAL A 305 -4.47 1.82 -3.49
CA VAL A 305 -3.87 2.46 -2.30
C VAL A 305 -4.65 2.16 -1.02
N THR A 306 -3.93 2.04 0.10
CA THR A 306 -4.48 2.00 1.45
C THR A 306 -3.97 3.21 2.23
N TRP A 307 -4.87 4.14 2.57
CA TRP A 307 -4.57 5.29 3.41
C TRP A 307 -4.71 4.93 4.89
N ILE A 308 -3.70 5.27 5.67
CA ILE A 308 -3.71 5.25 7.12
C ILE A 308 -3.66 6.69 7.62
N LEU A 309 -4.74 7.11 8.27
CA LEU A 309 -4.96 8.49 8.69
C LEU A 309 -4.96 8.58 10.23
N PRO A 310 -4.36 9.63 10.82
CA PRO A 310 -4.39 9.82 12.28
C PRO A 310 -5.82 10.02 12.78
N ALA A 311 -6.32 9.14 13.65
CA ALA A 311 -7.68 9.22 14.18
C ALA A 311 -7.90 10.43 15.11
N GLY A 312 -6.82 11.07 15.57
CA GLY A 312 -6.85 12.29 16.36
C GLY A 312 -6.98 13.58 15.53
N ASP A 313 -6.85 13.51 14.20
CA ASP A 313 -6.97 14.68 13.31
C ASP A 313 -8.43 14.86 12.85
N PRO A 314 -9.11 15.98 13.18
CA PRO A 314 -10.47 16.25 12.74
C PRO A 314 -10.64 16.25 11.21
N ALA A 315 -9.61 16.65 10.46
CA ALA A 315 -9.66 16.64 9.00
C ALA A 315 -9.60 15.21 8.45
N ALA A 316 -8.84 14.32 9.08
CA ALA A 316 -8.83 12.89 8.77
C ALA A 316 -10.18 12.23 9.05
N ILE A 317 -10.84 12.59 10.16
CA ILE A 317 -12.19 12.13 10.49
C ILE A 317 -13.21 12.61 9.46
N ALA A 318 -13.15 13.88 9.05
CA ALA A 318 -14.03 14.42 8.02
C ALA A 318 -13.85 13.71 6.67
N LEU A 319 -12.60 13.40 6.29
CA LEU A 319 -12.29 12.65 5.08
C LEU A 319 -12.82 11.21 5.13
N ALA A 320 -12.63 10.51 6.24
CA ALA A 320 -13.16 9.16 6.44
C ALA A 320 -14.70 9.15 6.46
N ALA A 321 -15.33 10.18 7.01
CA ALA A 321 -16.79 10.33 6.98
C ALA A 321 -17.32 10.51 5.55
N GLU A 322 -16.62 11.27 4.72
CA GLU A 322 -16.96 11.42 3.31
C GLU A 322 -16.82 10.11 2.54
N ALA A 323 -15.75 9.33 2.81
CA ALA A 323 -15.59 8.00 2.24
C ALA A 323 -16.77 7.08 2.58
N LEU A 324 -17.20 7.06 3.85
CA LEU A 324 -18.37 6.29 4.28
C LEU A 324 -19.67 6.73 3.59
N ARG A 325 -19.86 8.05 3.40
CA ARG A 325 -21.01 8.60 2.65
C ARG A 325 -21.04 8.17 1.18
N ARG A 326 -19.86 7.99 0.56
CA ARG A 326 -19.73 7.46 -0.81
C ARG A 326 -19.85 5.94 -0.89
N GLY A 327 -20.15 5.26 0.21
CA GLY A 327 -20.30 3.81 0.26
C GLY A 327 -18.98 3.05 0.33
N GLU A 328 -17.87 3.73 0.65
CA GLU A 328 -16.61 3.05 0.95
C GLU A 328 -16.62 2.49 2.38
N VAL A 329 -15.69 1.58 2.65
CA VAL A 329 -15.52 0.94 3.95
C VAL A 329 -14.30 1.54 4.66
N VAL A 330 -14.42 1.79 5.97
CA VAL A 330 -13.36 2.36 6.81
C VAL A 330 -13.05 1.43 7.98
N ALA A 331 -11.77 1.11 8.20
CA ALA A 331 -11.34 0.53 9.46
C ALA A 331 -11.16 1.64 10.51
N LEU A 332 -11.72 1.45 11.71
CA LEU A 332 -11.75 2.45 12.77
C LEU A 332 -11.42 1.85 14.15
N PRO A 333 -10.71 2.57 15.03
CA PRO A 333 -10.48 2.14 16.39
C PRO A 333 -11.76 2.23 17.22
N THR A 334 -11.95 1.30 18.15
CA THR A 334 -12.97 1.42 19.22
C THR A 334 -12.34 1.17 20.59
N ASP A 335 -13.11 1.35 21.66
CA ASP A 335 -12.72 1.01 23.03
C ASP A 335 -12.50 -0.49 23.25
N THR A 336 -12.96 -1.36 22.34
CA THR A 336 -12.78 -2.81 22.43
C THR A 336 -11.68 -3.34 21.50
N VAL A 337 -11.95 -3.30 20.20
CA VAL A 337 -11.13 -3.84 19.11
C VAL A 337 -11.33 -2.93 17.89
N TYR A 338 -10.47 -2.99 16.89
CA TYR A 338 -10.70 -2.27 15.64
C TYR A 338 -11.94 -2.82 14.93
N GLY A 339 -12.76 -1.91 14.43
CA GLY A 339 -13.95 -2.19 13.63
C GLY A 339 -13.70 -1.97 12.14
N LEU A 340 -14.49 -2.62 11.32
CA LEU A 340 -14.66 -2.36 9.90
C LEU A 340 -16.08 -1.84 9.72
N GLY A 341 -16.20 -0.57 9.34
CA GLY A 341 -17.45 0.17 9.32
C GLY A 341 -17.91 0.55 7.91
N ALA A 342 -19.22 0.48 7.71
CA ALA A 342 -19.91 1.01 6.54
C ALA A 342 -21.14 1.82 6.98
N ALA A 343 -21.52 2.83 6.19
CA ALA A 343 -22.75 3.56 6.42
C ALA A 343 -23.96 2.63 6.31
N VAL A 344 -24.81 2.59 7.34
CA VAL A 344 -25.88 1.59 7.46
C VAL A 344 -26.85 1.59 6.28
N PHE A 345 -27.15 2.76 5.72
CA PHE A 345 -28.12 2.93 4.64
C PHE A 345 -27.53 2.77 3.23
N HIS A 346 -26.25 2.40 3.13
CA HIS A 346 -25.60 2.10 1.87
C HIS A 346 -25.46 0.58 1.72
N GLU A 347 -26.49 -0.09 1.21
CA GLU A 347 -26.56 -1.57 1.20
C GLU A 347 -25.34 -2.23 0.54
N ALA A 348 -24.84 -1.67 -0.58
CA ALA A 348 -23.64 -2.17 -1.24
C ALA A 348 -22.37 -2.06 -0.36
N ALA A 349 -22.31 -1.05 0.52
CA ALA A 349 -21.18 -0.88 1.44
C ALA A 349 -21.25 -1.88 2.59
N VAL A 350 -22.46 -2.17 3.09
CA VAL A 350 -22.67 -3.22 4.08
C VAL A 350 -22.35 -4.59 3.49
N GLN A 351 -22.68 -4.83 2.23
CA GLN A 351 -22.29 -6.05 1.50
C GLN A 351 -20.76 -6.18 1.40
N ALA A 352 -20.06 -5.09 1.07
CA ALA A 352 -18.60 -5.05 1.02
C ALA A 352 -17.95 -5.45 2.36
N LEU A 353 -18.58 -5.19 3.51
CA LEU A 353 -18.08 -5.67 4.81
C LEU A 353 -17.97 -7.20 4.87
N TYR A 354 -18.96 -7.92 4.32
CA TYR A 354 -18.96 -9.38 4.28
C TYR A 354 -17.88 -9.91 3.34
N GLU A 355 -17.71 -9.28 2.17
CA GLU A 355 -16.71 -9.65 1.17
C GLU A 355 -15.28 -9.45 1.68
N ILE A 356 -14.99 -8.26 2.23
CA ILE A 356 -13.67 -7.92 2.76
C ILE A 356 -13.28 -8.90 3.88
N LYS A 357 -14.20 -9.18 4.80
CA LYS A 357 -13.98 -10.07 5.95
C LYS A 357 -13.95 -11.56 5.57
N GLY A 358 -14.60 -11.94 4.46
CA GLY A 358 -14.88 -13.32 4.10
C GLY A 358 -15.89 -13.98 5.06
N ARG A 359 -16.97 -13.27 5.41
CA ARG A 359 -17.98 -13.71 6.39
C ARG A 359 -19.28 -14.15 5.69
N PRO A 360 -19.99 -15.19 6.18
CA PRO A 360 -21.32 -15.52 5.69
C PRO A 360 -22.34 -14.40 5.97
N GLU A 361 -23.18 -14.05 5.00
CA GLU A 361 -24.26 -13.04 5.09
C GLU A 361 -25.32 -13.37 6.16
N ALA A 362 -25.39 -14.63 6.59
CA ALA A 362 -26.36 -15.11 7.58
C ALA A 362 -26.10 -14.60 9.02
N LYS A 363 -25.08 -13.77 9.27
CA LYS A 363 -24.78 -13.27 10.62
C LYS A 363 -24.99 -11.76 10.72
N ALA A 364 -25.89 -11.33 11.60
CA ALA A 364 -26.16 -9.92 11.85
C ALA A 364 -24.90 -9.10 12.17
N ILE A 365 -24.94 -7.81 11.81
CA ILE A 365 -23.89 -6.83 12.05
C ILE A 365 -24.40 -5.80 13.07
N PRO A 366 -23.69 -5.60 14.20
CA PRO A 366 -24.02 -4.53 15.14
C PRO A 366 -23.94 -3.14 14.50
N LEU A 367 -24.82 -2.25 14.91
CA LEU A 367 -24.74 -0.83 14.63
C LEU A 367 -24.01 -0.11 15.76
N LEU A 368 -22.99 0.67 15.40
CA LEU A 368 -22.41 1.65 16.29
C LEU A 368 -23.11 2.99 16.11
N LEU A 369 -23.38 3.65 17.23
CA LEU A 369 -24.08 4.93 17.35
C LEU A 369 -23.13 5.99 17.93
N ALA A 370 -23.27 7.24 17.50
CA ALA A 370 -22.50 8.35 18.05
C ALA A 370 -22.98 8.73 19.46
N ASP A 371 -24.29 8.61 19.71
CA ASP A 371 -24.93 9.00 20.96
C ASP A 371 -26.11 8.08 21.31
N VAL A 372 -26.45 8.00 22.61
CA VAL A 372 -27.57 7.19 23.11
C VAL A 372 -28.91 7.64 22.53
N ALA A 373 -29.08 8.93 22.22
CA ALA A 373 -30.30 9.46 21.61
C ALA A 373 -30.60 8.84 20.23
N GLU A 374 -29.57 8.34 19.52
CA GLU A 374 -29.72 7.73 18.20
C GLU A 374 -30.37 6.34 18.24
N VAL A 375 -30.52 5.73 19.42
CA VAL A 375 -31.21 4.43 19.57
C VAL A 375 -32.63 4.50 18.98
N ALA A 376 -33.34 5.61 19.16
CA ALA A 376 -34.69 5.82 18.63
C ALA A 376 -34.76 5.81 17.08
N GLN A 377 -33.62 5.99 16.41
CA GLN A 377 -33.53 5.93 14.94
C GLN A 377 -33.53 4.49 14.41
N VAL A 378 -33.16 3.51 15.24
CA VAL A 378 -32.91 2.12 14.80
C VAL A 378 -33.71 1.07 15.59
N ALA A 379 -34.08 1.34 16.84
CA ALA A 379 -34.86 0.45 17.68
C ALA A 379 -36.34 0.86 17.73
N ALA A 380 -37.23 -0.11 17.55
CA ALA A 380 -38.68 0.11 17.58
C ALA A 380 -39.22 0.25 19.01
N ASP A 381 -38.56 -0.40 19.98
CA ASP A 381 -38.84 -0.28 21.41
C ASP A 381 -37.54 -0.39 22.22
N VAL A 382 -37.54 0.20 23.42
CA VAL A 382 -36.41 0.20 24.35
C VAL A 382 -36.91 -0.22 25.74
N PRO A 383 -36.85 -1.53 26.05
CA PRO A 383 -37.34 -2.09 27.31
C PRO A 383 -36.66 -1.50 28.55
N PRO A 384 -37.30 -1.55 29.74
CA PRO A 384 -36.72 -1.01 30.96
C PRO A 384 -35.34 -1.57 31.32
N ALA A 385 -35.11 -2.87 31.07
CA ALA A 385 -33.80 -3.50 31.26
C ALA A 385 -32.73 -2.87 30.36
N ALA A 386 -33.06 -2.61 29.09
CA ALA A 386 -32.18 -1.91 28.16
C ALA A 386 -31.80 -0.52 28.70
N ARG A 387 -32.77 0.26 29.21
CA ARG A 387 -32.51 1.60 29.77
C ARG A 387 -31.54 1.58 30.94
N ARG A 388 -31.68 0.64 31.88
CA ARG A 388 -30.74 0.47 33.00
C ARG A 388 -29.34 0.11 32.51
N LEU A 389 -29.24 -0.83 31.57
CA LEU A 389 -27.97 -1.26 31.00
C LEU A 389 -27.26 -0.14 30.23
N MET A 390 -27.98 0.60 29.39
CA MET A 390 -27.43 1.77 28.67
C MET A 390 -26.93 2.83 29.64
N ALA A 391 -27.72 3.19 30.66
CA ALA A 391 -27.33 4.21 31.64
C ALA A 391 -26.06 3.83 32.43
N ARG A 392 -25.80 2.52 32.61
CA ARG A 392 -24.65 2.04 33.39
C ARG A 392 -23.39 1.86 32.55
N PHE A 393 -23.54 1.41 31.31
CA PHE A 393 -22.43 0.88 30.50
C PHE A 393 -22.22 1.59 29.17
N TRP A 394 -23.06 2.56 28.80
CA TRP A 394 -22.85 3.39 27.61
C TRP A 394 -22.43 4.83 27.96
N PRO A 395 -21.49 5.42 27.20
CA PRO A 395 -20.69 4.78 26.15
C PRO A 395 -19.77 3.69 26.73
N GLY A 396 -19.53 2.61 25.98
CA GLY A 396 -18.69 1.52 26.45
C GLY A 396 -18.91 0.17 25.78
N PRO A 397 -18.35 -0.91 26.35
CA PRO A 397 -18.23 -2.20 25.68
C PRO A 397 -19.46 -3.11 25.84
N LEU A 398 -20.66 -2.53 25.85
CA LEU A 398 -21.92 -3.26 25.86
C LEU A 398 -22.61 -3.14 24.50
N THR A 399 -23.08 -4.26 23.96
CA THR A 399 -23.96 -4.31 22.79
C THR A 399 -25.33 -4.86 23.22
N LEU A 400 -26.40 -4.16 22.87
CA LEU A 400 -27.78 -4.56 23.16
C LEU A 400 -28.50 -4.98 21.89
N VAL A 401 -29.17 -6.14 21.91
CA VAL A 401 -30.07 -6.57 20.84
C VAL A 401 -31.48 -6.11 21.20
N LEU A 402 -32.05 -5.26 20.35
CA LEU A 402 -33.35 -4.61 20.53
C LEU A 402 -34.30 -4.97 19.38
N PRO A 403 -35.63 -4.84 19.56
CA PRO A 403 -36.57 -4.86 18.44
C PRO A 403 -36.18 -3.80 17.40
N ALA A 404 -36.02 -4.19 16.15
CA ALA A 404 -35.57 -3.29 15.11
C ALA A 404 -36.72 -2.49 14.50
N ARG A 405 -36.42 -1.25 14.10
CA ARG A 405 -37.30 -0.47 13.23
C ARG A 405 -37.35 -1.06 11.80
N PRO A 406 -38.49 -0.96 11.09
CA PRO A 406 -38.61 -1.42 9.71
C PRO A 406 -37.59 -0.78 8.76
N GLU A 407 -37.18 0.47 9.04
CA GLU A 407 -36.24 1.24 8.23
C GLU A 407 -34.79 0.70 8.31
N VAL A 408 -34.47 -0.17 9.28
CA VAL A 408 -33.14 -0.80 9.36
C VAL A 408 -33.01 -1.86 8.26
N PRO A 409 -31.99 -1.77 7.38
CA PRO A 409 -31.82 -2.70 6.27
C PRO A 409 -31.73 -4.17 6.71
N ALA A 410 -32.35 -5.06 5.94
CA ALA A 410 -32.41 -6.49 6.26
C ALA A 410 -31.01 -7.14 6.29
N VAL A 411 -30.06 -6.64 5.48
CA VAL A 411 -28.66 -7.10 5.41
C VAL A 411 -27.90 -6.92 6.73
N VAL A 412 -28.28 -5.94 7.55
CA VAL A 412 -27.72 -5.72 8.89
C VAL A 412 -28.35 -6.66 9.91
N ARG A 413 -29.65 -6.95 9.75
CA ARG A 413 -30.46 -7.78 10.66
C ARG A 413 -30.35 -9.28 10.39
N ALA A 414 -29.62 -9.70 9.34
CA ALA A 414 -29.65 -11.06 8.80
C ALA A 414 -31.10 -11.58 8.60
N GLY A 415 -31.99 -10.71 8.14
CA GLY A 415 -33.42 -11.01 7.94
C GLY A 415 -34.28 -11.10 9.22
N GLY A 416 -33.71 -10.91 10.41
CA GLY A 416 -34.41 -11.00 11.70
C GLY A 416 -35.20 -9.73 12.08
N ALA A 417 -35.98 -9.81 13.15
CA ALA A 417 -36.78 -8.69 13.69
C ALA A 417 -36.01 -7.79 14.69
N THR A 418 -34.73 -8.06 14.92
CA THR A 418 -33.91 -7.39 15.93
C THR A 418 -32.70 -6.71 15.31
N VAL A 419 -32.14 -5.74 16.05
CA VAL A 419 -30.92 -5.02 15.71
C VAL A 419 -30.01 -4.96 16.93
N ALA A 420 -28.73 -5.27 16.75
CA ALA A 420 -27.73 -5.09 17.78
C ALA A 420 -27.17 -3.66 17.69
N VAL A 421 -27.11 -2.93 18.81
CA VAL A 421 -26.65 -1.54 18.87
C VAL A 421 -25.64 -1.32 20.00
N ARG A 422 -24.76 -0.34 19.84
CA ARG A 422 -23.78 0.08 20.85
C ARG A 422 -23.34 1.53 20.65
N VAL A 423 -23.14 2.27 21.74
CA VAL A 423 -22.37 3.52 21.74
C VAL A 423 -20.95 3.22 22.24
N PRO A 424 -19.91 3.21 21.38
CA PRO A 424 -18.54 2.92 21.80
C PRO A 424 -17.94 4.08 22.61
N ASP A 425 -17.12 3.75 23.62
CA ASP A 425 -16.36 4.74 24.40
C ASP A 425 -15.03 5.11 23.74
N TYR A 426 -15.10 5.53 22.49
CA TYR A 426 -13.92 5.97 21.75
C TYR A 426 -14.23 7.27 21.02
N ALA A 427 -13.55 8.35 21.40
CA ALA A 427 -13.85 9.71 20.93
C ALA A 427 -13.83 9.82 19.40
N ALA A 428 -12.80 9.27 18.74
CA ALA A 428 -12.68 9.33 17.29
C ALA A 428 -13.80 8.53 16.58
N ALA A 429 -14.22 7.39 17.13
CA ALA A 429 -15.31 6.59 16.56
C ALA A 429 -16.63 7.36 16.63
N ARG A 430 -16.94 7.96 17.78
CA ARG A 430 -18.14 8.80 17.96
C ARG A 430 -18.09 10.03 17.07
N ALA A 431 -16.94 10.69 16.95
CA ALA A 431 -16.75 11.81 16.05
C ALA A 431 -16.97 11.43 14.57
N LEU A 432 -16.49 10.25 14.15
CA LEU A 432 -16.71 9.74 12.79
C LEU A 432 -18.20 9.52 12.53
N MET A 433 -18.90 8.83 13.43
CA MET A 433 -20.35 8.57 13.27
C MET A 433 -21.16 9.87 13.24
N ALA A 434 -20.84 10.83 14.12
CA ALA A 434 -21.45 12.15 14.12
C ALA A 434 -21.17 12.91 12.81
N ALA A 435 -19.93 12.83 12.29
CA ALA A 435 -19.55 13.47 11.03
C ALA A 435 -20.21 12.83 9.80
N VAL A 436 -20.47 11.52 9.83
CA VAL A 436 -21.25 10.81 8.79
C VAL A 436 -22.72 11.26 8.84
N GLY A 437 -23.25 11.46 10.05
CA GLY A 437 -24.66 11.80 10.29
C GLY A 437 -25.59 10.58 10.26
N ALA A 438 -25.04 9.37 10.46
CA ALA A 438 -25.80 8.12 10.51
C ALA A 438 -25.06 7.04 11.33
N PRO A 439 -25.79 6.05 11.87
CA PRO A 439 -25.20 4.85 12.44
C PRO A 439 -24.30 4.11 11.44
N LEU A 440 -23.26 3.44 11.96
CA LEU A 440 -22.39 2.59 11.16
C LEU A 440 -22.66 1.12 11.44
N ALA A 441 -22.83 0.31 10.40
CA ALA A 441 -22.75 -1.13 10.52
C ALA A 441 -21.28 -1.51 10.71
N VAL A 442 -20.93 -2.11 11.85
CA VAL A 442 -19.53 -2.40 12.19
C VAL A 442 -19.35 -3.84 12.62
N THR A 443 -18.39 -4.51 11.99
CA THR A 443 -17.86 -5.81 12.41
C THR A 443 -16.40 -5.65 12.84
N SER A 444 -15.78 -6.66 13.45
CA SER A 444 -14.36 -6.56 13.77
C SER A 444 -13.48 -6.52 12.52
N ALA A 445 -12.38 -5.76 12.57
CA ALA A 445 -11.44 -5.54 11.46
C ALA A 445 -10.35 -6.64 11.37
N ASN A 446 -10.79 -7.89 11.33
CA ASN A 446 -9.97 -9.09 11.19
C ASN A 446 -10.61 -10.03 10.16
N ARG A 447 -9.81 -10.89 9.52
CA ARG A 447 -10.34 -11.96 8.67
C ARG A 447 -11.21 -12.91 9.50
N SER A 448 -12.25 -13.48 8.89
CA SER A 448 -13.11 -14.44 9.57
C SER A 448 -12.28 -15.60 10.16
N GLY A 449 -12.40 -15.80 11.48
CA GLY A 449 -11.66 -16.83 12.23
C GLY A 449 -10.26 -16.44 12.71
N ALA A 450 -9.71 -15.31 12.26
CA ALA A 450 -8.41 -14.80 12.72
C ALA A 450 -8.54 -14.04 14.06
N PRO A 451 -7.43 -13.83 14.80
CA PRO A 451 -7.44 -13.01 16.01
C PRO A 451 -7.95 -11.59 15.77
N GLU A 452 -8.63 -11.05 16.78
CA GLU A 452 -9.13 -9.67 16.77
C GLU A 452 -7.98 -8.67 16.63
N ALA A 453 -8.20 -7.62 15.81
CA ALA A 453 -7.22 -6.56 15.61
C ALA A 453 -7.38 -5.47 16.69
N LEU A 454 -6.28 -5.13 17.36
CA LEU A 454 -6.21 -4.10 18.39
C LEU A 454 -5.43 -2.86 17.92
N THR A 455 -4.83 -2.91 16.74
CA THR A 455 -4.00 -1.83 16.17
C THR A 455 -4.23 -1.75 14.67
N ALA A 456 -3.99 -0.57 14.07
CA ALA A 456 -4.01 -0.42 12.62
C ALA A 456 -3.04 -1.39 11.91
N ASP A 457 -1.88 -1.69 12.50
CA ASP A 457 -0.92 -2.66 11.93
C ASP A 457 -1.50 -4.06 11.79
N GLN A 458 -2.22 -4.51 12.83
CA GLN A 458 -2.90 -5.80 12.78
C GLN A 458 -4.04 -5.82 11.75
N VAL A 459 -4.69 -4.67 11.51
CA VAL A 459 -5.67 -4.53 10.42
C VAL A 459 -4.96 -4.65 9.07
N LEU A 460 -3.86 -3.93 8.86
CA LEU A 460 -3.11 -3.95 7.59
C LEU A 460 -2.59 -5.35 7.26
N LYS A 461 -2.01 -6.05 8.24
CA LYS A 461 -1.51 -7.43 8.05
C LYS A 461 -2.60 -8.42 7.64
N GLN A 462 -3.85 -8.17 8.03
CA GLN A 462 -4.97 -9.09 7.75
C GLN A 462 -5.80 -8.67 6.53
N LEU A 463 -6.01 -7.37 6.34
CA LEU A 463 -7.00 -6.81 5.41
C LEU A 463 -6.43 -5.74 4.47
N GLY A 464 -5.16 -5.32 4.63
CA GLY A 464 -4.58 -4.12 4.01
C GLY A 464 -5.01 -3.85 2.57
N SER A 465 -4.66 -4.73 1.64
CA SER A 465 -4.95 -4.57 0.20
C SER A 465 -6.44 -4.56 -0.17
N ARG A 466 -7.32 -4.96 0.76
CA ARG A 466 -8.79 -4.95 0.63
C ARG A 466 -9.40 -3.68 1.20
N LEU A 467 -8.61 -2.85 1.86
CA LEU A 467 -9.04 -1.62 2.51
C LEU A 467 -8.40 -0.43 1.84
N ARG A 468 -9.23 0.59 1.65
CA ARG A 468 -8.76 1.89 1.18
C ARG A 468 -8.48 2.86 2.33
N TRP A 469 -9.16 2.68 3.46
CA TRP A 469 -9.12 3.62 4.58
C TRP A 469 -8.96 2.90 5.92
N VAL A 470 -7.98 3.36 6.68
CA VAL A 470 -7.72 2.95 8.07
C VAL A 470 -7.51 4.22 8.90
N LEU A 471 -8.31 4.40 9.95
CA LEU A 471 -8.04 5.39 10.99
C LEU A 471 -7.12 4.75 12.03
N ASP A 472 -5.96 5.33 12.29
CA ASP A 472 -5.04 4.86 13.34
C ASP A 472 -5.22 5.68 14.61
N GLY A 473 -5.76 5.03 15.65
CA GLY A 473 -5.91 5.58 16.99
C GLY A 473 -4.98 4.93 18.02
N GLY A 474 -3.93 4.25 17.57
CA GLY A 474 -3.07 3.44 18.41
C GLY A 474 -3.75 2.14 18.84
N ARG A 475 -3.38 1.62 20.02
CA ARG A 475 -3.91 0.36 20.54
C ARG A 475 -5.31 0.56 21.17
N SER A 476 -6.28 -0.25 20.76
CA SER A 476 -7.59 -0.33 21.42
C SER A 476 -7.44 -0.80 22.87
N PRO A 477 -8.02 -0.09 23.87
CA PRO A 477 -7.74 -0.33 25.28
C PRO A 477 -8.41 -1.59 25.85
N GLY A 478 -9.58 -1.99 25.35
CA GLY A 478 -10.39 -3.07 25.95
C GLY A 478 -9.88 -4.48 25.67
N GLY A 479 -9.15 -4.71 24.58
CA GLY A 479 -8.50 -6.00 24.26
C GLY A 479 -9.43 -7.18 23.96
N GLN A 480 -10.73 -7.06 24.26
CA GLN A 480 -11.77 -8.07 24.09
C GLN A 480 -13.00 -7.43 23.43
N ALA A 481 -13.76 -8.22 22.67
CA ALA A 481 -15.00 -7.77 22.07
C ALA A 481 -16.08 -7.43 23.11
N SER A 482 -17.07 -6.60 22.74
CA SER A 482 -18.16 -6.18 23.63
C SER A 482 -18.99 -7.35 24.18
N THR A 483 -19.51 -7.22 25.39
CA THR A 483 -20.54 -8.14 25.89
C THR A 483 -21.84 -7.90 25.11
N VAL A 484 -22.53 -8.96 24.69
CA VAL A 484 -23.80 -8.86 23.92
C VAL A 484 -24.95 -9.38 24.75
N VAL A 485 -25.97 -8.56 24.97
CA VAL A 485 -27.17 -8.92 25.73
C VAL A 485 -28.40 -8.73 24.86
N ASP A 486 -29.21 -9.78 24.74
CA ASP A 486 -30.51 -9.72 24.11
C ASP A 486 -31.57 -9.32 25.13
N VAL A 487 -32.10 -8.12 24.92
CA VAL A 487 -33.15 -7.51 25.72
C VAL A 487 -34.48 -7.46 24.96
N ALA A 488 -34.55 -8.05 23.77
CA ALA A 488 -35.79 -8.23 23.01
C ALA A 488 -36.59 -9.46 23.49
N VAL A 489 -35.99 -10.29 24.35
CA VAL A 489 -36.61 -11.44 25.01
C VAL A 489 -36.77 -11.19 26.52
N GLU A 490 -37.74 -11.87 27.14
CA GLU A 490 -37.97 -11.83 28.58
C GLU A 490 -37.88 -13.25 29.16
N PRO A 491 -36.99 -13.51 30.13
CA PRO A 491 -35.98 -12.59 30.67
C PRO A 491 -34.85 -12.29 29.67
N PRO A 492 -34.17 -11.12 29.77
CA PRO A 492 -33.01 -10.83 28.93
C PRO A 492 -31.91 -11.88 29.08
N ILE A 493 -31.19 -12.17 27.99
CA ILE A 493 -30.14 -13.21 27.94
C ILE A 493 -28.80 -12.65 27.47
N ILE A 494 -27.70 -13.14 28.04
CA ILE A 494 -26.35 -12.82 27.55
C ILE A 494 -26.06 -13.74 26.36
N LEU A 495 -25.88 -13.17 25.17
CA LEU A 495 -25.55 -13.92 23.95
C LEU A 495 -24.04 -14.09 23.72
N ARG A 496 -23.25 -13.14 24.24
CA ARG A 496 -21.78 -13.19 24.16
C ARG A 496 -21.17 -12.62 25.43
N HIS A 497 -20.36 -13.43 26.09
CA HIS A 497 -19.47 -13.03 27.16
C HIS A 497 -18.30 -12.23 26.59
N GLY A 498 -18.12 -11.00 27.05
CA GLY A 498 -17.15 -10.06 26.50
C GLY A 498 -16.50 -9.21 27.58
N ALA A 499 -16.09 -7.99 27.23
CA ALA A 499 -15.33 -7.11 28.12
C ALA A 499 -16.06 -6.66 29.40
N ILE A 500 -17.38 -6.85 29.50
CA ILE A 500 -18.14 -6.64 30.73
C ILE A 500 -18.43 -8.01 31.35
N PRO A 501 -17.99 -8.27 32.59
CA PRO A 501 -18.23 -9.53 33.27
C PRO A 501 -19.72 -9.73 33.57
N ASP A 502 -20.18 -10.98 33.52
CA ASP A 502 -21.59 -11.34 33.65
C ASP A 502 -22.19 -10.86 34.99
N GLU A 503 -21.41 -10.90 36.07
CA GLU A 503 -21.83 -10.48 37.41
C GLU A 503 -22.18 -8.99 37.49
N ALA A 504 -21.68 -8.18 36.54
CA ALA A 504 -22.05 -6.78 36.43
C ALA A 504 -23.36 -6.58 35.63
N ILE A 505 -23.73 -7.53 34.78
CA ILE A 505 -24.94 -7.49 33.94
C ILE A 505 -26.15 -8.07 34.70
N GLU A 506 -25.98 -9.23 35.34
CA GLU A 506 -27.05 -10.03 35.95
C GLU A 506 -27.99 -9.24 36.88
N PRO A 507 -27.51 -8.36 37.78
CA PRO A 507 -28.41 -7.62 38.68
C PRO A 507 -29.39 -6.71 37.91
N LEU A 508 -28.92 -6.10 36.81
CA LEU A 508 -29.68 -5.12 36.04
C LEU A 508 -30.73 -5.77 35.14
N VAL A 509 -30.54 -7.02 34.75
CA VAL A 509 -31.53 -7.81 34.00
C VAL A 509 -32.57 -8.45 34.94
N GLN A 510 -32.20 -8.81 36.18
CA GLN A 510 -33.11 -9.46 37.15
C GLN A 510 -34.01 -8.50 37.95
N GLU A 511 -33.72 -7.19 38.00
CA GLU A 511 -34.54 -6.22 38.74
C GLU A 511 -36.00 -6.11 38.22
N GLY A 512 -36.26 -6.45 36.96
CA GLY A 512 -37.61 -6.42 36.37
C GLY A 512 -38.48 -7.64 36.70
N THR A 513 -37.86 -8.82 36.92
CA THR A 513 -38.59 -10.08 37.19
C THR A 513 -39.08 -10.20 38.64
N ARG A 514 -38.51 -9.43 39.58
CA ARG A 514 -38.96 -9.42 40.98
C ARG A 514 -40.31 -8.71 41.23
N GLY A 515 -40.89 -8.06 40.22
CA GLY A 515 -42.17 -7.36 40.30
C GLY A 515 -43.42 -8.23 40.06
N ALA A 516 -43.27 -9.44 39.49
CA ALA A 516 -44.37 -10.37 39.26
C ALA A 516 -44.55 -11.31 40.46
N ARG A 517 -45.07 -10.80 41.59
CA ARG A 517 -45.67 -11.69 42.59
C ARG A 517 -46.98 -12.24 42.00
N PRO A 518 -47.26 -13.55 42.07
CA PRO A 518 -48.56 -14.07 41.68
C PRO A 518 -49.62 -13.38 42.54
N ARG A 519 -50.68 -12.86 41.91
CA ARG A 519 -51.91 -12.54 42.64
C ARG A 519 -52.43 -13.86 43.19
N VAL A 520 -52.26 -14.04 44.49
CA VAL A 520 -53.00 -15.04 45.25
C VAL A 520 -54.41 -14.47 45.44
N GLU A 521 -55.35 -14.96 44.63
CA GLU A 521 -56.61 -15.59 45.07
C GLU A 521 -57.38 -16.12 43.85
#